data_AF-A0A8H4T439-F1
#
_entry.id   AF-A0A8H4T439-F1
#
_cell.length_a   1.000
_cell.length_b   1.000
_cell.length_c   1.000
_cell.angle_alpha   90.00
_cell.angle_beta   90.00
_cell.angle_gamma   90.00
#
_symmetry.space_group_name_H-M   'P 1'
#
loop_
_entity.id
_entity.type
_entity.pdbx_description
1 polymer ?
#
loop_
_entity_poly.entity_id
_entity_poly.type
_entity_poly.pdbx_seq_one_letter_code
_entity_poly.pdbx_strand_id
1 'polypeptide(L)'
;MAVPELPGTIEFLTDAAHLLWATAPETSAHLMSQRGHLLQQYGVKLSDVQRQHVCGGCGRIMIPGQEATLNLDARKSLQRKAKSKKSSGNSTPKAAQDLQGPCKILHCHSCQRDTKIPMPPPGPAVRRKTAQSRVKKVSAPVEQPKQTSNASSKKRAKNRKAGLQALLSGQKQQTANPLSLSHFMK
;
A
#
# COMPACT_ATOMS: atom_id res chain seq x y z
N MET A 1 39.82 19.16 6.25
CA MET A 1 38.72 19.25 7.24
C MET A 1 39.02 18.24 8.33
N ALA A 2 39.02 18.65 9.60
CA ALA A 2 39.23 17.75 10.72
C ALA A 2 37.95 16.92 10.95
N VAL A 3 38.11 15.63 11.29
CA VAL A 3 37.02 14.66 11.54
C VAL A 3 35.93 15.14 12.55
N PRO A 4 36.22 15.89 13.64
CA PRO A 4 35.18 16.30 14.59
C PRO A 4 34.18 17.34 14.06
N GLU A 5 34.51 18.10 13.01
CA GLU A 5 33.63 19.13 12.44
C GLU A 5 32.60 18.56 11.44
N LEU A 6 32.72 17.26 11.13
CA LEU A 6 31.89 16.59 10.12
C LEU A 6 30.40 16.60 10.48
N PRO A 7 29.95 16.26 11.70
CA PRO A 7 28.52 16.23 12.03
C PRO A 7 27.84 17.59 11.83
N GLY A 8 28.44 18.66 12.37
CA GLY A 8 27.90 20.02 12.24
C GLY A 8 27.85 20.51 10.79
N THR A 9 28.87 20.18 9.99
CA THR A 9 28.88 20.51 8.55
C THR A 9 27.75 19.79 7.79
N ILE A 10 27.53 18.51 8.09
CA ILE A 10 26.49 17.71 7.44
C ILE A 10 25.08 18.22 7.81
N GLU A 11 24.86 18.60 9.06
CA GLU A 11 23.61 19.21 9.52
C GLU A 11 23.38 20.55 8.84
N PHE A 12 24.37 21.45 8.86
CA PHE A 12 24.28 22.75 8.18
C PHE A 12 23.93 22.62 6.70
N LEU A 13 24.62 21.73 5.96
CA LEU A 13 24.32 21.48 4.54
C LEU A 13 22.90 20.92 4.35
N THR A 14 22.43 20.12 5.31
CA THR A 14 21.07 19.58 5.28
C THR A 14 20.05 20.69 5.42
N ASP A 15 20.19 21.53 6.44
CA ASP A 15 19.21 22.58 6.76
C ASP A 15 19.21 23.68 5.69
N ALA A 16 20.39 24.14 5.26
CA ALA A 16 20.52 25.14 4.20
C ALA A 16 19.87 24.68 2.89
N ALA A 17 20.02 23.41 2.52
CA ALA A 17 19.39 22.88 1.32
C ALA A 17 17.85 22.83 1.45
N HIS A 18 17.31 22.45 2.61
CA HIS A 18 15.86 22.44 2.80
C HIS A 18 15.26 23.85 2.81
N LEU A 19 15.97 24.85 3.35
CA LEU A 19 15.57 26.26 3.29
C LEU A 19 15.50 26.79 1.85
N LEU A 20 16.47 26.41 1.01
CA LEU A 20 16.58 26.89 -0.37
C LEU A 20 15.80 26.05 -1.38
N TRP A 21 15.23 24.92 -0.98
CA TRP A 21 14.67 23.96 -1.94
C TRP A 21 13.55 24.53 -2.82
N ALA A 22 12.66 25.35 -2.24
CA ALA A 22 11.53 25.92 -2.97
C ALA A 22 11.92 27.11 -3.87
N THR A 23 12.93 27.89 -3.48
CA THR A 23 13.32 29.14 -4.17
C THR A 23 14.52 28.95 -5.10
N ALA A 24 15.42 28.02 -4.78
CA ALA A 24 16.64 27.71 -5.51
C ALA A 24 16.91 26.19 -5.49
N PRO A 25 16.13 25.40 -6.26
CA PRO A 25 16.23 23.93 -6.28
C PRO A 25 17.58 23.42 -6.80
N GLU A 26 18.28 24.19 -7.62
CA GLU A 26 19.63 23.83 -8.10
C GLU A 26 20.69 24.01 -7.01
N THR A 27 20.61 25.11 -6.25
CA THR A 27 21.50 25.36 -5.11
C THR A 27 21.29 24.33 -4.01
N SER A 28 20.04 24.01 -3.68
CA SER A 28 19.75 22.95 -2.71
C SER A 28 20.30 21.59 -3.17
N ALA A 29 20.20 21.27 -4.47
CA ALA A 29 20.76 20.05 -5.03
C ALA A 29 22.29 20.01 -4.94
N HIS A 30 22.96 21.13 -5.20
CA HIS A 30 24.41 21.26 -5.05
C HIS A 30 24.86 20.99 -3.61
N LEU A 31 24.20 21.63 -2.63
CA LEU A 31 24.52 21.43 -1.20
C LEU A 31 24.34 19.95 -0.77
N MET A 32 23.27 19.32 -1.25
CA MET A 32 23.01 17.90 -1.00
C MET A 32 24.01 16.96 -1.69
N SER A 33 24.47 17.30 -2.90
CA SER A 33 25.54 16.58 -3.58
C SER A 33 26.86 16.69 -2.81
N GLN A 34 27.21 17.89 -2.33
CA GLN A 34 28.39 18.12 -1.52
C GLN A 34 28.33 17.33 -0.20
N ARG A 35 27.18 17.32 0.47
CA ARG A 35 26.91 16.48 1.64
C ARG A 35 27.16 15.00 1.33
N GLY A 36 26.66 14.51 0.18
CA GLY A 36 26.89 13.13 -0.28
C GLY A 36 28.37 12.81 -0.50
N HIS A 37 29.11 13.70 -1.18
CA HIS A 37 30.55 13.55 -1.40
C HIS A 37 31.34 13.50 -0.08
N LEU A 38 31.03 14.36 0.88
CA LEU A 38 31.66 14.34 2.20
C LEU A 38 31.41 13.01 2.90
N LEU A 39 30.15 12.55 2.97
CA LEU A 39 29.83 11.27 3.59
C LEU A 39 30.58 10.10 2.93
N GLN A 40 30.70 10.10 1.60
CA GLN A 40 31.48 9.10 0.87
C GLN A 40 32.98 9.18 1.19
N GLN A 41 33.55 10.39 1.25
CA GLN A 41 34.97 10.61 1.56
C GLN A 41 35.34 10.07 2.95
N TYR A 42 34.44 10.19 3.92
CA TYR A 42 34.63 9.65 5.27
C TYR A 42 34.10 8.21 5.43
N GLY A 43 33.68 7.55 4.35
CA GLY A 43 33.22 6.15 4.37
C GLY A 43 31.87 5.92 5.07
N VAL A 44 31.09 6.98 5.30
CA VAL A 44 29.78 6.90 5.94
C VAL A 44 28.73 6.48 4.92
N LYS A 45 28.13 5.31 5.11
CA LYS A 45 27.03 4.82 4.27
C LYS A 45 25.71 5.50 4.67
N LEU A 46 24.98 5.98 3.67
CA LEU A 46 23.64 6.56 3.86
C LEU A 46 22.62 5.48 4.23
N SER A 47 21.74 5.80 5.18
CA SER A 47 20.62 4.92 5.52
C SER A 47 19.59 4.89 4.38
N ASP A 48 18.81 3.81 4.30
CA ASP A 48 17.75 3.70 3.29
C ASP A 48 16.67 4.78 3.42
N VAL A 49 16.49 5.35 4.63
CA VAL A 49 15.62 6.52 4.81
C VAL A 49 16.23 7.74 4.14
N GLN A 50 17.50 8.04 4.37
CA GLN A 50 18.17 9.18 3.72
C GLN A 50 18.22 9.04 2.19
N ARG A 51 18.44 7.81 1.70
CA ARG A 51 18.38 7.49 0.26
C ARG A 51 16.97 7.70 -0.34
N GLN A 52 15.91 7.73 0.47
CA GLN A 52 14.55 8.06 -0.01
C GLN A 52 14.39 9.55 -0.29
N HIS A 53 15.10 10.40 0.47
CA HIS A 53 14.87 11.83 0.47
C HIS A 53 15.70 12.59 -0.55
N VAL A 54 16.87 12.07 -0.96
CA VAL A 54 17.82 12.80 -1.81
C VAL A 54 18.30 11.90 -2.94
N CYS A 55 18.30 12.42 -4.17
CA CYS A 55 18.83 11.71 -5.32
C CYS A 55 20.35 11.55 -5.17
N GLY A 56 20.83 10.30 -5.10
CA GLY A 56 22.27 10.00 -5.01
C GLY A 56 23.07 10.36 -6.27
N GLY A 57 22.41 10.82 -7.34
CA GLY A 57 23.08 11.26 -8.57
C GLY A 57 23.30 12.76 -8.65
N CYS A 58 22.21 13.53 -8.63
CA CYS A 58 22.25 14.99 -8.79
C CYS A 58 22.00 15.77 -7.50
N GLY A 59 21.73 15.11 -6.37
CA GLY A 59 21.50 15.76 -5.08
C GLY A 59 20.13 16.40 -4.92
N ARG A 60 19.23 16.36 -5.90
CA ARG A 60 17.87 16.91 -5.73
C ARG A 60 17.10 16.21 -4.60
N ILE A 61 16.40 17.01 -3.79
CA ILE A 61 15.47 16.50 -2.78
C ILE A 61 14.27 15.87 -3.49
N MET A 62 14.03 14.60 -3.21
CA MET A 62 13.04 13.77 -3.88
C MET A 62 11.70 13.89 -3.15
N ILE A 63 10.82 14.73 -3.68
CA ILE A 63 9.43 14.83 -3.22
C ILE A 63 8.53 14.12 -4.24
N PRO A 64 7.90 12.98 -3.86
CA PRO A 64 6.99 12.28 -4.74
C PRO A 64 5.82 13.17 -5.19
N GLY A 65 5.56 13.21 -6.49
CA GLY A 65 4.48 14.02 -7.08
C GLY A 65 4.92 15.41 -7.56
N GLN A 66 6.18 15.79 -7.33
CA GLN A 66 6.79 16.98 -7.92
C GLN A 66 7.99 16.55 -8.78
N GLU A 67 9.19 16.62 -8.22
CA GLU A 67 10.47 16.34 -8.91
C GLU A 67 10.89 14.87 -8.87
N ALA A 68 10.05 14.00 -8.29
CA ALA A 68 10.28 12.57 -8.21
C ALA A 68 8.98 11.76 -8.34
N THR A 69 9.11 10.53 -8.81
CA THR A 69 8.02 9.53 -8.84
C THR A 69 8.36 8.34 -7.95
N LEU A 70 7.40 7.89 -7.13
CA LEU A 70 7.51 6.69 -6.30
C LEU A 70 6.71 5.54 -6.93
N ASN A 71 7.39 4.46 -7.26
CA ASN A 71 6.80 3.20 -7.73
C ASN A 71 7.04 2.07 -6.70
N LEU A 72 6.02 1.25 -6.45
CA LEU A 72 6.11 0.09 -5.57
C LEU A 72 6.10 -1.20 -6.41
N ASP A 73 7.25 -1.88 -6.51
CA ASP A 73 7.32 -3.17 -7.18
C ASP A 73 7.13 -4.29 -6.15
N ALA A 74 5.90 -4.79 -6.04
CA ALA A 74 5.55 -5.93 -5.20
C ALA A 74 5.19 -7.19 -6.02
N ARG A 75 5.15 -7.09 -7.35
CA ARG A 75 4.39 -8.03 -8.20
C ARG A 75 5.19 -9.23 -8.71
N LYS A 76 6.52 -9.15 -8.76
CA LYS A 76 7.35 -10.21 -9.36
C LYS A 76 7.36 -11.52 -8.55
N SER A 77 7.14 -11.47 -7.24
CA SER A 77 7.12 -12.68 -6.39
C SER A 77 5.82 -13.49 -6.50
N LEU A 78 4.68 -12.84 -6.74
CA LEU A 78 3.37 -13.52 -6.84
C LEU A 78 3.19 -14.24 -8.18
N GLN A 79 3.71 -13.66 -9.27
CA GLN A 79 3.55 -14.25 -10.60
C GLN A 79 4.42 -15.50 -10.83
N ARG A 80 5.59 -15.60 -10.19
CA ARG A 80 6.46 -16.79 -10.30
C ARG A 80 5.85 -18.04 -9.66
N LYS A 81 5.12 -17.89 -8.54
CA LYS A 81 4.43 -19.03 -7.88
C LYS A 81 3.25 -19.57 -8.69
N ALA A 82 2.62 -18.75 -9.54
CA ALA A 82 1.52 -19.20 -10.39
C ALA A 82 1.99 -19.97 -11.64
N LYS A 83 3.20 -19.66 -12.15
CA LYS A 83 3.76 -20.31 -13.36
C LYS A 83 4.58 -21.58 -13.09
N SER A 84 5.03 -21.84 -11.86
CA SER A 84 5.91 -22.99 -11.58
C SER A 84 5.20 -24.37 -11.53
N LYS A 85 3.90 -24.47 -11.85
CA LYS A 85 3.17 -25.75 -11.89
C LYS A 85 3.14 -26.43 -13.27
N LYS A 86 3.72 -25.84 -14.32
CA LYS A 86 3.83 -26.48 -15.64
C LYS A 86 5.12 -26.06 -16.35
N SER A 87 6.23 -26.73 -16.07
CA SER A 87 7.33 -26.96 -17.03
C SER A 87 8.37 -27.88 -16.39
N SER A 88 8.20 -29.18 -16.64
CA SER A 88 9.35 -30.07 -16.77
C SER A 88 10.05 -29.67 -18.08
N GLY A 89 11.30 -29.23 -17.99
CA GLY A 89 12.02 -28.70 -19.14
C GLY A 89 13.38 -28.18 -18.74
N ASN A 90 14.37 -29.05 -18.88
CA ASN A 90 15.79 -28.86 -18.61
C ASN A 90 16.29 -27.54 -19.24
N SER A 91 16.47 -26.50 -18.43
CA SER A 91 17.21 -25.31 -18.82
C SER A 91 18.07 -24.85 -17.65
N THR A 92 19.34 -24.68 -17.96
CA THR A 92 20.42 -24.32 -17.04
C THR A 92 20.07 -23.06 -16.25
N PRO A 93 20.28 -23.03 -14.92
CA PRO A 93 19.95 -21.87 -14.11
C PRO A 93 21.02 -20.79 -14.34
N LYS A 94 20.80 -19.92 -15.33
CA LYS A 94 21.51 -18.64 -15.40
C LYS A 94 21.16 -17.91 -14.11
N ALA A 95 22.16 -17.60 -13.29
CA ALA A 95 22.05 -17.05 -11.94
C ALA A 95 21.10 -15.84 -11.87
N ALA A 96 19.81 -16.11 -11.67
CA ALA A 96 18.82 -15.10 -11.37
C ALA A 96 19.02 -14.70 -9.92
N GLN A 97 19.82 -13.66 -9.68
CA GLN A 97 19.92 -12.92 -8.41
C GLN A 97 18.60 -12.20 -8.04
N ASP A 98 17.46 -12.80 -8.37
CA ASP A 98 16.19 -12.12 -8.52
C ASP A 98 15.17 -12.67 -7.51
N LEU A 99 15.62 -12.79 -6.27
CA LEU A 99 14.81 -13.03 -5.07
C LEU A 99 14.78 -11.78 -4.17
N GLN A 100 14.84 -10.58 -4.74
CA GLN A 100 14.58 -9.38 -3.95
C GLN A 100 13.07 -9.20 -3.81
N GLY A 101 12.62 -9.14 -2.56
CA GLY A 101 11.23 -8.93 -2.16
C GLY A 101 10.67 -7.58 -2.65
N PRO A 102 9.56 -7.11 -2.09
CA PRO A 102 8.97 -5.86 -2.53
C PRO A 102 9.98 -4.71 -2.41
N CYS A 103 10.05 -3.84 -3.41
CA CYS A 103 11.00 -2.72 -3.45
C CYS A 103 10.26 -1.40 -3.71
N LYS A 104 10.72 -0.31 -3.07
CA LYS A 104 10.37 1.06 -3.46
C LYS A 104 11.36 1.51 -4.53
N ILE A 105 10.86 2.08 -5.60
CA ILE A 105 11.65 2.65 -6.69
C ILE A 105 11.31 4.14 -6.74
N LEU A 106 12.31 4.97 -6.45
CA LEU A 106 12.20 6.42 -6.50
C LEU A 106 12.91 6.90 -7.76
N HIS A 107 12.16 7.47 -8.70
CA HIS A 107 12.65 7.99 -9.96
C HIS A 107 12.86 9.51 -9.85
N CYS A 108 14.04 10.02 -10.25
CA CYS A 108 14.34 11.45 -10.26
C CYS A 108 14.07 12.06 -11.64
N HIS A 109 13.23 13.09 -11.73
CA HIS A 109 12.89 13.70 -13.03
C HIS A 109 14.01 14.55 -13.63
N SER A 110 14.96 15.03 -12.82
CA SER A 110 16.06 15.87 -13.30
C SER A 110 17.19 15.07 -13.96
N CYS A 111 17.67 14.00 -13.32
CA CYS A 111 18.78 13.19 -13.84
C CYS A 111 18.36 11.81 -14.33
N GLN A 112 17.07 11.48 -14.25
CA GLN A 112 16.47 10.23 -14.74
C GLN A 112 17.00 8.95 -14.07
N ARG A 113 17.67 9.07 -12.90
CA ARG A 113 18.18 7.93 -12.14
C ARG A 113 17.12 7.37 -11.20
N ASP A 114 17.12 6.04 -11.07
CA ASP A 114 16.28 5.30 -10.16
C ASP A 114 17.03 4.92 -8.88
N THR A 115 16.44 5.24 -7.73
CA THR A 115 16.89 4.77 -6.42
C THR A 115 16.00 3.63 -5.96
N LYS A 116 16.56 2.42 -5.92
CA LYS A 116 15.88 1.22 -5.44
C LYS A 116 16.15 1.00 -3.96
N ILE A 117 15.09 0.74 -3.22
CA ILE A 117 15.14 0.57 -1.77
C ILE A 117 14.39 -0.71 -1.42
N PRO A 118 15.10 -1.74 -0.94
CA PRO A 118 14.47 -3.00 -0.60
C PRO A 118 13.54 -2.80 0.60
N MET A 119 12.35 -3.38 0.53
CA MET A 119 11.47 -3.48 1.69
C MET A 119 11.51 -4.90 2.24
N PRO A 120 11.48 -5.06 3.57
CA PRO A 120 11.28 -6.38 4.14
C PRO A 120 9.94 -6.95 3.64
N PRO A 121 9.86 -8.27 3.41
CA PRO A 121 8.61 -8.90 3.01
C PRO A 121 7.54 -8.65 4.08
N PRO A 122 6.29 -8.34 3.70
CA PRO A 122 5.22 -8.19 4.68
C PRO A 122 5.06 -9.49 5.45
N GLY A 123 4.88 -9.39 6.77
CA GLY A 123 4.61 -10.54 7.62
C GLY A 123 3.35 -11.29 7.17
N PRO A 124 3.21 -12.58 7.53
CA PRO A 124 2.05 -13.37 7.17
C PRO A 124 0.75 -12.70 7.64
N ALA A 125 -0.21 -12.54 6.74
CA ALA A 125 -1.50 -11.94 7.05
C ALA A 125 -2.26 -12.81 8.07
N VAL A 126 -2.28 -12.39 9.33
CA VAL A 126 -3.07 -13.06 10.38
C VAL A 126 -4.53 -12.67 10.20
N ARG A 127 -5.33 -13.57 9.62
CA ARG A 127 -6.80 -13.46 9.68
C ARG A 127 -7.24 -13.70 11.13
N ARG A 128 -7.50 -12.63 11.88
CA ARG A 128 -8.24 -12.74 13.15
C ARG A 128 -9.61 -13.32 12.83
N LYS A 129 -9.83 -14.59 13.19
CA LYS A 129 -11.18 -15.14 13.26
C LYS A 129 -11.86 -14.40 14.42
N THR A 130 -12.84 -13.56 14.10
CA THR A 130 -13.77 -13.04 15.11
C THR A 130 -14.48 -14.24 15.74
N ALA A 131 -14.07 -14.60 16.95
CA ALA A 131 -14.79 -15.59 17.75
C ALA A 131 -16.16 -14.99 18.07
N GLN A 132 -17.22 -15.54 17.46
CA GLN A 132 -18.58 -15.23 17.88
C GLN A 132 -18.77 -15.83 19.28
N SER A 133 -18.61 -15.00 20.31
CA SER A 133 -19.00 -15.32 21.67
C SER A 133 -20.52 -15.59 21.67
N ARG A 134 -20.90 -16.87 21.85
CA ARG A 134 -22.29 -17.24 22.15
C ARG A 134 -22.57 -16.88 23.60
N VAL A 135 -23.16 -15.72 23.84
CA VAL A 135 -23.77 -15.38 25.12
C VAL A 135 -24.99 -16.28 25.33
N LYS A 136 -24.93 -17.16 26.34
CA LYS A 136 -26.09 -17.92 26.83
C LYS A 136 -27.04 -16.94 27.53
N LYS A 137 -28.23 -16.70 26.96
CA LYS A 137 -29.36 -16.06 27.66
C LYS A 137 -30.24 -17.14 28.30
N VAL A 138 -30.45 -17.00 29.60
CA VAL A 138 -31.43 -17.73 30.41
C VAL A 138 -32.83 -17.17 30.09
N SER A 139 -33.79 -18.09 29.93
CA SER A 139 -35.25 -17.93 29.71
C SER A 139 -35.97 -17.46 31.00
N ALA A 140 -37.11 -16.75 31.04
CA ALA A 140 -38.39 -16.84 30.29
C ALA A 140 -39.27 -15.57 30.56
N PRO A 141 -40.60 -15.54 30.30
CA PRO A 141 -41.28 -15.40 28.99
C PRO A 141 -42.26 -14.19 28.94
N VAL A 142 -42.68 -13.73 27.74
CA VAL A 142 -44.03 -13.24 27.36
C VAL A 142 -44.02 -12.70 25.90
N GLU A 143 -44.93 -13.27 25.09
CA GLU A 143 -45.58 -12.92 23.82
C GLU A 143 -44.93 -12.27 22.57
N GLN A 144 -45.02 -13.05 21.46
CA GLN A 144 -45.24 -12.69 20.03
C GLN A 144 -44.10 -12.08 19.17
N PRO A 145 -44.18 -12.19 17.81
CA PRO A 145 -43.88 -13.38 17.01
C PRO A 145 -42.56 -13.26 16.21
N LYS A 146 -42.02 -14.41 15.83
CA LYS A 146 -40.75 -14.61 15.11
C LYS A 146 -40.66 -13.79 13.81
N GLN A 147 -39.71 -12.86 13.73
CA GLN A 147 -39.04 -12.53 12.47
C GLN A 147 -37.53 -12.71 12.62
N THR A 148 -37.10 -13.97 12.49
CA THR A 148 -35.69 -14.29 12.30
C THR A 148 -35.27 -13.81 10.91
N SER A 149 -34.54 -12.70 10.83
CA SER A 149 -33.91 -12.15 9.61
C SER A 149 -32.77 -13.02 9.04
N ASN A 150 -32.73 -14.31 9.40
CA ASN A 150 -31.85 -15.32 8.81
C ASN A 150 -32.60 -16.10 7.73
N ALA A 151 -33.06 -15.39 6.69
CA ALA A 151 -33.46 -16.01 5.44
C ALA A 151 -32.20 -16.65 4.81
N SER A 152 -32.16 -17.98 4.83
CA SER A 152 -31.00 -18.80 4.50
C SER A 152 -30.38 -18.41 3.14
N SER A 153 -29.05 -18.44 3.09
CA SER A 153 -28.22 -18.16 1.91
C SER A 153 -28.69 -18.90 0.64
N LYS A 154 -29.32 -20.07 0.79
CA LYS A 154 -29.92 -20.85 -0.31
C LYS A 154 -31.15 -20.17 -0.94
N LYS A 155 -31.99 -19.48 -0.16
CA LYS A 155 -33.17 -18.75 -0.69
C LYS A 155 -32.76 -17.52 -1.51
N ARG A 156 -31.71 -16.81 -1.07
CA ARG A 156 -31.15 -15.65 -1.81
C ARG A 156 -30.50 -16.04 -3.13
N ALA A 157 -29.79 -17.17 -3.17
CA ALA A 157 -29.19 -17.68 -4.41
C ALA A 157 -30.25 -18.10 -5.44
N LYS A 158 -31.37 -18.69 -5.00
CA LYS A 158 -32.47 -19.06 -5.90
C LYS A 158 -33.19 -17.82 -6.44
N ASN A 159 -33.37 -16.78 -5.61
CA ASN A 159 -34.05 -15.55 -6.03
C ASN A 159 -33.20 -14.72 -7.02
N ARG A 160 -31.87 -14.78 -6.93
CA ARG A 160 -30.98 -14.17 -7.95
C ARG A 160 -31.08 -14.84 -9.33
N LYS A 161 -31.54 -16.10 -9.39
CA LYS A 161 -31.72 -16.83 -10.66
C LYS A 161 -33.14 -16.71 -11.24
N ALA A 162 -34.10 -16.18 -10.47
CA ALA A 162 -35.52 -16.20 -10.84
C ALA A 162 -35.97 -15.01 -11.73
N GLY A 163 -35.09 -14.06 -12.02
CA GLY A 163 -35.40 -12.90 -12.87
C GLY A 163 -36.33 -11.89 -12.19
N LEU A 164 -36.43 -10.70 -12.78
CA LEU A 164 -37.14 -9.56 -12.19
C LEU A 164 -38.65 -9.80 -12.04
N GLN A 165 -39.28 -10.50 -13.01
CA GLN A 165 -40.72 -10.76 -12.97
C GLN A 165 -41.12 -11.67 -11.80
N ALA A 166 -40.32 -12.69 -11.45
CA ALA A 166 -40.62 -13.56 -10.32
C ALA A 166 -40.51 -12.83 -8.96
N LEU A 167 -39.60 -11.86 -8.87
CA LEU A 167 -39.47 -10.99 -7.70
C LEU A 167 -40.69 -10.08 -7.53
N LEU A 168 -41.22 -9.54 -8.62
CA LEU A 168 -42.41 -8.67 -8.61
C LEU A 168 -43.68 -9.44 -8.24
N SER A 169 -43.84 -10.68 -8.70
CA SER A 169 -44.97 -11.54 -8.31
C SER A 169 -44.95 -11.88 -6.80
N GLY A 170 -43.77 -12.13 -6.24
CA GLY A 170 -43.62 -12.37 -4.79
C GLY A 170 -43.88 -11.13 -3.95
N GLN A 171 -43.58 -9.94 -4.46
CA GLN A 171 -43.86 -8.67 -3.78
C GLN A 171 -45.37 -8.34 -3.78
N LYS A 172 -46.12 -8.73 -4.83
CA LYS A 172 -47.59 -8.58 -4.88
C LYS A 172 -48.32 -9.38 -3.78
N GLN A 173 -47.71 -10.43 -3.23
CA GLN A 173 -48.29 -11.20 -2.11
C GLN A 173 -47.95 -10.61 -0.73
N GLN A 174 -47.15 -9.54 -0.67
CA GLN A 174 -46.75 -8.86 0.58
C GLN A 174 -47.30 -7.42 0.65
N THR A 175 -48.42 -7.13 -0.01
CA THR A 175 -49.11 -5.84 0.07
C THR A 175 -49.89 -5.70 1.38
N ALA A 176 -49.14 -5.65 2.48
CA ALA A 176 -49.56 -5.07 3.75
C ALA A 176 -48.29 -4.57 4.44
N ASN A 177 -47.60 -3.61 3.82
CA ASN A 177 -46.44 -2.96 4.40
C ASN A 177 -46.72 -1.44 4.44
N PRO A 178 -46.89 -0.84 5.63
CA PRO A 178 -47.59 0.44 5.82
C PRO A 178 -46.75 1.69 5.50
N LEU A 179 -45.61 1.58 4.83
CA LEU A 179 -44.70 2.72 4.61
C LEU A 179 -44.28 2.79 3.14
N SER A 180 -45.03 3.59 2.38
CA SER A 180 -44.74 4.01 1.01
C SER A 180 -43.67 5.11 0.98
N LEU A 181 -42.84 5.11 -0.07
CA LEU A 181 -41.79 6.11 -0.33
C LEU A 181 -42.31 7.57 -0.37
N SER A 182 -43.62 7.75 -0.61
CA SER A 182 -44.29 9.05 -0.56
C SER A 182 -44.35 9.67 0.84
N HIS A 183 -44.10 8.91 1.91
CA HIS A 183 -44.08 9.45 3.28
C HIS A 183 -42.80 10.21 3.64
N PHE A 184 -41.72 10.05 2.85
CA PHE A 184 -40.41 10.62 3.16
C PHE A 184 -40.02 11.79 2.25
N MET A 185 -40.84 12.15 1.26
CA MET A 185 -40.56 13.26 0.35
C MET A 185 -41.55 14.40 0.58
N LYS A 186 -41.32 15.15 1.65
CA LYS A 186 -41.92 16.47 1.89
C LYS A 186 -40.82 17.49 2.09
#